data_AF-A0A7S3LD59-F1
#
_entry.id   AF-A0A7S3LD59-F1
#
_cell.length_a   1.000
_cell.length_b   1.000
_cell.length_c   1.000
_cell.angle_alpha   90.00
_cell.angle_beta   90.00
_cell.angle_gamma   90.00
#
_symmetry.space_group_name_H-M   'P 1'
#
loop_
_entity.id
_entity.type
_entity.pdbx_description
1 polymer ?
#
loop_
_entity_poly.entity_id
_entity_poly.type
_entity_poly.pdbx_seq_one_letter_code
_entity_poly.pdbx_strand_id
1 'polypeptide(L)'
;RTRRTMDIPLVGHWFRDRADRDLPVKVRVSYQKLLKAWVLQQLHTQPPQPKAKRALFKSLKATKFFQCTELDWVEVGLQLSRQGHNVLNLLIQRKQLKYLHLDYNFNLKPTKTLTTKERKKSRFGNAFHLVREILRLTKLVVDAHVQFRLSNIDAYQLADGLQYMFNHVGQLTGM
;
A
#
# COMPACT_ATOMS: atom_id res chain seq x y z
N ARG A 1 18.80 9.72 -21.33
CA ARG A 1 17.33 9.54 -21.21
C ARG A 1 16.99 9.29 -19.75
N THR A 2 16.00 9.96 -19.17
CA THR A 2 15.56 9.74 -17.78
C THR A 2 14.67 8.49 -17.67
N ARG A 3 14.65 7.84 -16.51
CA ARG A 3 13.85 6.65 -16.20
C ARG A 3 13.02 6.89 -14.94
N ARG A 4 11.90 6.18 -14.75
CA ARG A 4 11.14 6.23 -13.51
C ARG A 4 11.94 5.57 -12.39
N THR A 5 11.78 6.03 -11.15
CA THR A 5 12.48 5.47 -9.99
C THR A 5 12.20 3.97 -9.80
N MET A 6 10.94 3.55 -9.97
CA MET A 6 10.55 2.13 -9.87
C MET A 6 11.12 1.22 -10.98
N ASP A 7 11.62 1.79 -12.08
CA ASP A 7 12.20 1.01 -13.18
C ASP A 7 13.69 0.67 -12.94
N ILE A 8 14.26 1.12 -11.83
CA ILE A 8 15.68 0.96 -11.49
C ILE A 8 15.82 -0.13 -10.41
N PRO A 9 16.06 -1.40 -10.77
CA PRO A 9 16.22 -2.49 -9.82
C PRO A 9 17.65 -2.48 -9.25
N LEU A 10 17.90 -1.66 -8.22
CA LEU A 10 19.23 -1.52 -7.60
C LEU A 10 19.86 -2.87 -7.22
N VAL A 11 19.07 -3.76 -6.62
CA VAL A 11 19.50 -5.10 -6.17
C VAL A 11 19.34 -6.19 -7.23
N GLY A 12 18.92 -5.81 -8.45
CA GLY A 12 18.55 -6.75 -9.51
C GLY A 12 19.68 -7.66 -9.99
N HIS A 13 20.93 -7.18 -9.88
CA HIS A 13 22.12 -7.94 -10.28
C HIS A 13 22.58 -8.91 -9.19
N TRP A 14 22.40 -8.58 -7.91
CA TRP A 14 22.88 -9.39 -6.78
C TRP A 14 22.42 -10.85 -6.85
N PHE A 15 21.13 -11.08 -7.11
CA PHE A 15 20.57 -12.44 -7.14
C PHE A 15 20.74 -13.15 -8.50
N ARG A 16 21.28 -12.47 -9.52
CA ARG A 16 21.60 -13.07 -10.82
C ARG A 16 22.99 -13.70 -10.80
N ASP A 17 23.88 -13.16 -9.98
CA ASP A 17 25.18 -13.76 -9.72
C ASP A 17 25.02 -14.98 -8.81
N ARG A 18 26.00 -15.89 -8.88
CA ARG A 18 25.97 -17.10 -8.05
C ARG A 18 26.17 -16.72 -6.58
N ALA A 19 25.22 -17.13 -5.73
CA ALA A 19 25.37 -16.99 -4.29
C ALA A 19 26.60 -17.74 -3.78
N ASP A 20 27.35 -17.10 -2.88
CA ASP A 20 28.47 -17.73 -2.18
C ASP A 20 28.00 -18.95 -1.37
N ARG A 21 28.84 -19.99 -1.32
CA ARG A 21 28.55 -21.26 -0.63
C ARG A 21 28.55 -21.08 0.89
N ASP A 22 29.31 -20.11 1.40
CA ASP A 22 29.44 -19.84 2.83
C ASP A 22 28.19 -19.14 3.40
N LEU A 23 27.29 -18.66 2.53
CA LEU A 23 26.04 -18.06 2.97
C LEU A 23 25.09 -19.08 3.62
N PRO A 24 24.36 -18.68 4.68
CA PRO A 24 23.35 -19.50 5.31
C PRO A 24 22.30 -20.01 4.31
N VAL A 25 21.78 -21.21 4.55
CA VAL A 25 20.78 -21.86 3.67
C VAL A 25 19.59 -20.94 3.38
N LYS A 26 19.08 -20.22 4.40
CA LYS A 26 17.96 -19.26 4.25
C LYS A 26 18.23 -18.17 3.21
N VAL A 27 19.48 -17.69 3.13
CA VAL A 27 19.89 -16.66 2.16
C VAL A 27 20.01 -17.28 0.78
N ARG A 28 20.66 -18.44 0.65
CA ARG A 28 20.79 -19.15 -0.64
C ARG A 28 19.43 -19.52 -1.25
N VAL A 29 18.46 -19.92 -0.43
CA VAL A 29 17.07 -20.15 -0.88
C VAL A 29 16.43 -18.85 -1.37
N SER A 30 16.68 -17.71 -0.70
CA SER A 30 16.16 -16.41 -1.13
C SER A 30 16.69 -16.01 -2.52
N TYR A 31 17.99 -16.22 -2.79
CA TYR A 31 18.57 -16.05 -4.13
C TYR A 31 17.83 -16.88 -5.19
N GLN A 32 17.57 -18.16 -4.90
CA GLN A 32 16.84 -19.04 -5.81
C GLN A 32 15.41 -18.56 -6.08
N LYS A 33 14.70 -18.06 -5.06
CA LYS A 33 13.32 -17.55 -5.22
C LYS A 33 13.28 -16.27 -6.07
N LEU A 34 14.21 -15.35 -5.85
CA LEU A 34 14.33 -14.13 -6.64
C LEU A 34 14.71 -14.43 -8.09
N LEU A 35 15.68 -15.32 -8.30
CA LEU A 35 16.08 -15.75 -9.65
C LEU A 35 14.92 -16.45 -10.37
N LYS A 36 14.16 -17.32 -9.68
CA LYS A 36 12.96 -17.96 -10.25
C LYS A 36 11.94 -16.93 -10.71
N ALA A 37 11.63 -15.93 -9.87
CA ALA A 37 10.67 -14.88 -10.23
C ALA A 37 11.14 -14.08 -11.46
N TRP A 38 12.44 -13.76 -11.51
CA TRP A 38 13.03 -13.06 -12.65
C TRP A 38 13.01 -13.89 -13.94
N VAL A 39 13.44 -15.15 -13.89
CA VAL A 39 13.41 -16.07 -15.07
C VAL A 39 11.98 -16.24 -15.57
N LEU A 40 11.02 -16.44 -14.66
CA LEU A 40 9.60 -16.57 -15.02
C LEU A 40 9.08 -15.30 -15.72
N GLN A 41 9.49 -14.13 -15.23
CA GLN A 41 9.17 -12.85 -15.86
C GLN A 41 9.77 -12.78 -17.27
N GLN A 42 11.06 -13.09 -17.44
CA GLN A 42 11.72 -13.04 -18.76
C GLN A 42 11.08 -14.02 -19.75
N LEU A 43 10.77 -15.24 -19.31
CA LEU A 43 10.18 -16.30 -20.16
C LEU A 43 8.81 -15.90 -20.73
N HIS A 44 7.99 -15.22 -19.92
CA HIS A 44 6.63 -14.83 -20.29
C HIS A 44 6.49 -13.36 -20.68
N THR A 45 7.60 -12.62 -20.84
CA THR A 45 7.52 -11.22 -21.27
C THR A 45 7.04 -11.16 -22.71
N GLN A 46 5.87 -10.54 -22.91
CA GLN A 46 5.32 -10.25 -24.22
C GLN A 46 5.52 -8.79 -24.59
N PRO A 47 5.71 -8.47 -25.89
CA PRO A 47 5.73 -7.09 -26.33
C PRO A 47 4.42 -6.40 -25.94
N PRO A 48 4.46 -5.14 -25.46
CA PRO A 48 3.26 -4.45 -25.04
C PRO A 48 2.33 -4.27 -26.26
N GLN A 49 1.09 -4.73 -26.14
CA GLN A 49 0.11 -4.51 -27.18
C GLN A 49 -0.19 -3.02 -27.34
N PRO A 50 -0.31 -2.51 -28.58
CA PRO A 50 -0.70 -1.13 -28.81
C PRO A 50 -2.11 -0.90 -28.23
N LYS A 51 -2.20 -0.02 -27.25
CA LYS A 51 -3.46 0.38 -26.61
C LYS A 51 -3.60 1.89 -26.70
N ALA A 52 -4.84 2.37 -26.84
CA ALA A 52 -5.14 3.79 -26.75
C ALA A 52 -4.69 4.33 -25.38
N LYS A 53 -3.90 5.40 -25.38
CA LYS A 53 -3.40 6.01 -24.14
C LYS A 53 -4.56 6.70 -23.40
N ARG A 54 -5.05 6.07 -22.33
CA ARG A 54 -6.04 6.66 -21.42
C ARG A 54 -5.32 7.44 -20.33
N ALA A 55 -5.20 8.76 -20.49
CA ALA A 55 -4.57 9.64 -19.51
C ALA A 55 -5.59 10.13 -18.48
N LEU A 56 -5.91 9.28 -17.48
CA LEU A 56 -6.96 9.53 -16.48
C LEU A 56 -6.86 10.94 -15.86
N PHE A 57 -5.70 11.34 -15.35
CA PHE A 57 -5.54 12.67 -14.73
C PHE A 57 -5.68 13.82 -15.72
N LYS A 58 -5.31 13.64 -17.00
CA LYS A 58 -5.55 14.65 -18.04
C LYS A 58 -7.05 14.83 -18.29
N SER A 59 -7.79 13.73 -18.33
CA SER A 59 -9.25 13.75 -18.47
C SER A 59 -9.93 14.40 -17.27
N LEU A 60 -9.51 14.08 -16.03
CA LEU A 60 -10.08 14.68 -14.83
C LEU A 60 -9.80 16.19 -14.74
N LYS A 61 -8.56 16.62 -15.02
CA LYS A 61 -8.14 18.03 -15.03
C LYS A 61 -8.91 18.88 -16.05
N ALA A 62 -9.39 18.27 -17.14
CA ALA A 62 -10.18 18.99 -18.14
C ALA A 62 -11.61 19.33 -17.67
N THR A 63 -12.07 18.76 -16.56
CA THR A 63 -13.40 19.04 -16.01
C THR A 63 -13.35 20.18 -14.99
N LYS A 64 -14.47 20.89 -14.79
CA LYS A 64 -14.56 21.99 -13.80
C LYS A 64 -14.42 21.55 -12.33
N PHE A 65 -14.52 20.25 -12.06
CA PHE A 65 -14.57 19.70 -10.70
C PHE A 65 -13.18 19.49 -10.07
N PHE A 66 -12.11 19.48 -10.88
CA PHE A 66 -10.75 19.22 -10.42
C PHE A 66 -9.86 20.43 -10.68
N GLN A 67 -9.19 20.90 -9.63
CA GLN A 67 -8.23 21.99 -9.69
C GLN A 67 -6.81 21.46 -9.42
N CYS A 68 -5.78 22.23 -9.77
CA CYS A 68 -4.39 21.87 -9.52
C CYS A 68 -3.75 22.89 -8.57
N THR A 69 -2.98 22.37 -7.61
CA THR A 69 -2.16 23.13 -6.68
C THR A 69 -0.89 22.32 -6.37
N GLU A 70 0.11 22.97 -5.79
CA GLU A 70 1.31 22.34 -5.26
C GLU A 70 1.21 22.31 -3.73
N LEU A 71 1.54 21.17 -3.12
CA LEU A 71 1.41 20.92 -1.68
C LEU A 71 2.55 20.00 -1.21
N ASP A 72 2.85 20.03 0.10
CA ASP A 72 3.84 19.13 0.70
C ASP A 72 3.37 17.66 0.62
N TRP A 73 4.30 16.73 0.41
CA TRP A 73 3.97 15.32 0.24
C TRP A 73 3.29 14.74 1.49
N VAL A 74 3.75 15.13 2.69
CA VAL A 74 3.16 14.67 3.96
C VAL A 74 1.75 15.23 4.13
N GLU A 75 1.53 16.48 3.74
CA GLU A 75 0.20 17.10 3.76
C GLU A 75 -0.78 16.34 2.86
N VAL A 76 -0.39 16.05 1.61
CA VAL A 76 -1.21 15.27 0.68
C VAL A 76 -1.47 13.86 1.22
N GLY A 77 -0.48 13.22 1.84
CA GLY A 77 -0.63 11.90 2.48
C GLY A 77 -1.65 11.90 3.63
N LEU A 78 -1.64 12.95 4.46
CA LEU A 78 -2.62 13.13 5.55
C LEU A 78 -4.03 13.39 4.98
N GLN A 79 -4.14 14.20 3.94
CA GLN A 79 -5.41 14.45 3.25
C GLN A 79 -5.97 13.16 2.64
N LEU A 80 -5.15 12.35 1.97
CA LEU A 80 -5.54 11.05 1.41
C LEU A 80 -6.03 10.09 2.51
N SER A 81 -5.31 10.01 3.63
CA SER A 81 -5.70 9.18 4.78
C SER A 81 -7.06 9.58 5.34
N ARG A 82 -7.29 10.89 5.54
CA ARG A 82 -8.58 11.42 6.00
C ARG A 82 -9.70 11.16 5.00
N GLN A 83 -9.47 11.39 3.70
CA GLN A 83 -10.46 11.13 2.66
C GLN A 83 -10.81 9.64 2.57
N GLY A 84 -9.81 8.76 2.62
CA GLY A 84 -10.01 7.31 2.62
C GLY A 84 -10.83 6.84 3.81
N HIS A 85 -10.53 7.35 5.02
CA HIS A 85 -11.32 7.06 6.22
C HIS A 85 -12.79 7.50 6.05
N ASN A 86 -13.00 8.73 5.56
CA ASN A 86 -14.35 9.27 5.35
C ASN A 86 -15.15 8.47 4.31
N VAL A 87 -14.54 8.08 3.19
CA VAL A 87 -15.20 7.27 2.16
C VAL A 87 -15.63 5.91 2.71
N LEU A 88 -14.75 5.22 3.45
CA LEU A 88 -15.09 3.94 4.06
C LEU A 88 -16.17 4.09 5.14
N ASN A 89 -16.10 5.14 5.96
CA ASN A 89 -17.10 5.40 6.99
C ASN A 89 -18.48 5.74 6.38
N LEU A 90 -18.52 6.53 5.31
CA LEU A 90 -19.74 6.80 4.55
C LEU A 90 -20.37 5.52 3.99
N LEU A 91 -19.57 4.55 3.54
CA LEU A 91 -20.08 3.24 3.11
C LEU A 91 -20.69 2.42 4.26
N ILE A 92 -20.07 2.45 5.45
CA ILE A 92 -20.59 1.80 6.67
C ILE A 92 -21.93 2.44 7.07
N GLN A 93 -22.00 3.77 7.07
CA GLN A 93 -23.21 4.53 7.38
C GLN A 93 -24.31 4.30 6.36
N ARG A 94 -23.98 4.27 5.06
CA ARG A 94 -24.94 3.97 3.97
C ARG A 94 -25.56 2.58 4.12
N LYS A 95 -24.80 1.60 4.63
CA LYS A 95 -25.30 0.25 4.98
C LYS A 95 -26.03 0.18 6.33
N GLN A 96 -26.12 1.30 7.05
CA GLN A 96 -26.74 1.42 8.37
C GLN A 96 -26.13 0.46 9.41
N LEU A 97 -24.81 0.32 9.42
CA LEU A 97 -24.07 -0.57 10.33
C LEU A 97 -23.54 0.20 11.55
N LYS A 98 -24.45 0.74 12.38
CA LYS A 98 -24.12 1.59 13.55
C LYS A 98 -23.26 0.92 14.63
N TYR A 99 -23.21 -0.40 14.62
CA TYR A 99 -22.48 -1.24 15.59
C TYR A 99 -21.07 -1.62 15.11
N LEU A 100 -20.61 -1.03 13.99
CA LEU A 100 -19.24 -1.11 13.53
C LEU A 100 -18.58 0.26 13.63
N HIS A 101 -17.36 0.27 14.14
CA HIS A 101 -16.51 1.44 14.21
C HIS A 101 -15.24 1.19 13.40
N LEU A 102 -14.97 2.09 12.45
CA LEU A 102 -13.69 2.18 11.75
C LEU A 102 -12.83 3.17 12.53
N ASP A 103 -11.71 2.72 13.10
CA ASP A 103 -10.77 3.63 13.75
C ASP A 103 -9.86 4.36 12.73
N TYR A 104 -9.12 5.36 13.19
CA TYR A 104 -8.24 6.17 12.34
C TYR A 104 -7.00 5.42 11.80
N ASN A 105 -6.73 4.23 12.34
CA ASN A 105 -5.72 3.30 11.84
C ASN A 105 -6.35 2.22 10.95
N PHE A 106 -7.58 2.44 10.48
CA PHE A 106 -8.32 1.58 9.58
C PHE A 106 -8.65 0.18 10.14
N ASN A 107 -8.64 -0.01 11.47
CA ASN A 107 -9.22 -1.22 12.05
C ASN A 107 -10.74 -1.09 12.09
N LEU A 108 -11.44 -2.14 11.64
CA LEU A 108 -12.89 -2.24 11.77
C LEU A 108 -13.23 -3.12 12.98
N LYS A 109 -13.85 -2.53 14.00
CA LYS A 109 -14.16 -3.21 15.26
C LYS A 109 -15.68 -3.13 15.55
N PRO A 110 -16.30 -4.18 16.11
CA PRO A 110 -17.66 -4.08 16.61
C PRO A 110 -17.70 -3.23 17.89
N THR A 111 -18.70 -2.37 18.05
CA THR A 111 -18.86 -1.56 19.27
C THR A 111 -19.60 -2.28 20.40
N LYS A 112 -20.25 -3.40 20.06
CA LYS A 112 -20.96 -4.29 20.98
C LYS A 112 -20.94 -5.71 20.43
N THR A 113 -21.32 -6.69 21.26
CA THR A 113 -21.58 -8.05 20.80
C THR A 113 -22.71 -8.06 19.78
N LEU A 114 -22.46 -8.62 18.60
CA LEU A 114 -23.39 -8.62 17.49
C LEU A 114 -24.27 -9.87 17.51
N THR A 115 -25.57 -9.67 17.29
CA THR A 115 -26.51 -10.78 17.02
C THR A 115 -26.14 -11.49 15.71
N THR A 116 -26.65 -12.71 15.53
CA THR A 116 -26.46 -13.47 14.27
C THR A 116 -26.97 -12.71 13.05
N LYS A 117 -28.07 -11.95 13.18
CA LYS A 117 -28.62 -11.08 12.13
C LYS A 117 -27.69 -9.91 11.81
N GLU A 118 -27.17 -9.23 12.82
CA GLU A 118 -26.21 -8.13 12.64
C GLU A 118 -24.92 -8.64 11.99
N ARG A 119 -24.36 -9.77 12.45
CA ARG A 119 -23.16 -10.38 11.84
C ARG A 119 -23.35 -10.70 10.36
N LYS A 120 -24.51 -11.26 9.98
CA LYS A 120 -24.83 -11.56 8.57
C LYS A 120 -24.95 -10.27 7.75
N LYS A 121 -25.62 -9.24 8.28
CA LYS A 121 -25.80 -7.94 7.61
C LYS A 121 -24.49 -7.17 7.45
N SER A 122 -23.58 -7.28 8.42
CA SER A 122 -22.34 -6.51 8.49
C SER A 122 -21.16 -7.15 7.77
N ARG A 123 -21.37 -8.28 7.10
CA ARG A 123 -20.32 -8.96 6.34
C ARG A 123 -19.95 -8.14 5.11
N PHE A 124 -18.81 -7.48 5.17
CA PHE A 124 -18.22 -6.83 4.01
C PHE A 124 -17.51 -7.87 3.13
N GLY A 125 -17.48 -7.59 1.83
CA GLY A 125 -16.77 -8.42 0.85
C GLY A 125 -15.28 -8.07 0.79
N ASN A 126 -14.52 -8.91 0.08
CA ASN A 126 -13.07 -8.78 -0.04
C ASN A 126 -12.63 -7.42 -0.60
N ALA A 127 -13.38 -6.83 -1.53
CA ALA A 127 -13.04 -5.52 -2.09
C ALA A 127 -12.98 -4.42 -1.02
N PHE A 128 -13.91 -4.42 -0.06
CA PHE A 128 -13.91 -3.45 1.03
C PHE A 128 -12.70 -3.67 1.96
N HIS A 129 -12.44 -4.92 2.32
CA HIS A 129 -11.33 -5.25 3.21
C HIS A 129 -9.97 -4.98 2.55
N LEU A 130 -9.80 -5.30 1.27
CA LEU A 130 -8.59 -5.00 0.51
C LEU A 130 -8.33 -3.49 0.47
N VAL A 131 -9.34 -2.67 0.13
CA VAL A 131 -9.18 -1.21 0.13
C VAL A 131 -8.86 -0.66 1.53
N ARG A 132 -9.50 -1.19 2.56
CA ARG A 132 -9.22 -0.83 3.97
C ARG A 132 -7.75 -1.09 4.32
N GLU A 133 -7.23 -2.26 3.97
CA GLU A 133 -5.85 -2.60 4.30
C GLU A 133 -4.81 -1.86 3.44
N ILE A 134 -5.12 -1.54 2.18
CA ILE A 134 -4.27 -0.66 1.37
C ILE A 134 -4.18 0.74 2.00
N LEU A 135 -5.32 1.27 2.48
CA LEU A 135 -5.36 2.55 3.19
C LEU A 135 -4.63 2.48 4.54
N ARG A 136 -4.71 1.35 5.25
CA ARG A 136 -3.91 1.10 6.45
C ARG A 136 -2.41 1.15 6.17
N LEU A 137 -1.93 0.42 5.15
CA LEU A 137 -0.52 0.45 4.76
C LEU A 137 -0.08 1.87 4.38
N THR A 138 -0.90 2.58 3.61
CA THR A 138 -0.65 3.97 3.22
C THR A 138 -0.53 4.87 4.45
N LYS A 139 -1.45 4.73 5.41
CA LYS A 139 -1.45 5.48 6.68
C LYS A 139 -0.18 5.23 7.49
N LEU A 140 0.25 3.98 7.62
CA LEU A 140 1.48 3.63 8.34
C LEU A 140 2.71 4.32 7.74
N VAL A 141 2.83 4.30 6.40
CA VAL A 141 3.93 4.98 5.69
C VAL A 141 3.89 6.49 5.92
N VAL A 142 2.72 7.11 5.77
CA VAL A 142 2.56 8.56 6.00
C VAL A 142 2.87 8.93 7.45
N ASP A 143 2.40 8.15 8.42
CA ASP A 143 2.64 8.40 9.84
C ASP A 143 4.13 8.35 10.20
N ALA A 144 4.90 7.44 9.62
CA ALA A 144 6.35 7.40 9.83
C ALA A 144 7.01 8.71 9.37
N HIS A 145 6.60 9.25 8.22
CA HIS A 145 7.07 10.56 7.76
C HIS A 145 6.57 11.71 8.65
N VAL A 146 5.36 11.62 9.22
CA VAL A 146 4.87 12.60 10.20
C VAL A 146 5.72 12.58 11.46
N GLN A 147 6.04 11.40 12.02
CA GLN A 147 6.90 11.27 13.19
C GLN A 147 8.28 11.89 12.95
N PHE A 148 8.85 11.68 11.77
CA PHE A 148 10.12 12.30 11.37
C PHE A 148 10.00 13.83 11.29
N ARG A 149 8.93 14.35 10.67
CA ARG A 149 8.71 15.81 10.54
C ARG A 149 8.46 16.49 11.89
N LEU A 150 7.86 15.78 12.84
CA LEU A 150 7.69 16.23 14.22
C LEU A 150 8.98 16.12 15.05
N SER A 151 10.08 15.64 14.48
CA SER A 151 11.37 15.42 15.16
C SER A 151 11.29 14.41 16.32
N ASN A 152 10.30 13.52 16.30
CA ASN A 152 10.18 12.42 17.29
C ASN A 152 11.12 11.25 16.95
N ILE A 153 11.50 11.12 15.68
CA ILE A 153 12.45 10.13 15.18
C ILE A 153 13.46 10.80 14.25
N ASP A 154 14.63 10.19 14.10
CA ASP A 154 15.65 10.66 13.16
C ASP A 154 15.46 10.08 11.74
N ALA A 155 16.34 10.49 10.82
CA ALA A 155 16.28 10.06 9.42
C ALA A 155 16.63 8.57 9.24
N TYR A 156 17.48 8.01 10.10
CA TYR A 156 17.87 6.59 10.03
C TYR A 156 16.73 5.70 10.51
N GLN A 157 16.05 6.08 11.59
CA GLN A 157 14.85 5.44 12.11
C GLN A 157 13.69 5.51 11.12
N LEU A 158 13.53 6.62 10.39
CA LEU A 158 12.56 6.69 9.30
C LEU A 158 12.87 5.66 8.20
N ALA A 159 14.12 5.60 7.75
CA ALA A 159 14.54 4.67 6.70
C ALA A 159 14.36 3.20 7.12
N ASP A 160 14.79 2.86 8.34
CA ASP A 160 14.61 1.52 8.92
C ASP A 160 13.12 1.19 9.11
N GLY A 161 12.32 2.13 9.60
CA GLY A 161 10.87 1.98 9.74
C GLY A 161 10.17 1.70 8.40
N LEU A 162 10.54 2.41 7.33
CA LEU A 162 10.05 2.16 5.98
C LEU A 162 10.46 0.77 5.47
N GLN A 163 11.74 0.39 5.67
CA GLN A 163 12.23 -0.93 5.31
C GLN A 163 11.48 -2.03 6.07
N TYR A 164 11.27 -1.86 7.38
CA TYR A 164 10.52 -2.80 8.20
C TYR A 164 9.08 -2.94 7.69
N MET A 165 8.39 -1.82 7.45
CA MET A 165 7.00 -1.82 6.97
C MET A 165 6.81 -2.59 5.67
N PHE A 166 7.66 -2.35 4.66
CA PHE A 166 7.53 -3.02 3.37
C PHE A 166 7.94 -4.50 3.40
N ASN A 167 8.80 -4.90 4.35
CA ASN A 167 9.16 -6.31 4.54
C ASN A 167 8.17 -7.09 5.44
N HIS A 168 7.32 -6.39 6.21
CA HIS A 168 6.39 -7.00 7.17
C HIS A 168 4.93 -6.61 6.93
N VAL A 169 4.54 -6.33 5.69
CA VAL A 169 3.16 -5.96 5.32
C VAL A 169 2.13 -6.96 5.83
N GLY A 170 2.41 -8.26 5.72
CA GLY A 170 1.50 -9.32 6.19
C GLY A 170 1.28 -9.30 7.70
N GLN A 171 2.29 -8.92 8.48
CA GLN A 171 2.16 -8.80 9.94
C GLN A 171 1.45 -7.51 10.37
N LEU A 172 1.72 -6.40 9.68
CA LEU A 172 1.23 -5.07 10.07
C LEU A 172 -0.19 -4.76 9.61
N THR A 173 -0.65 -5.41 8.53
CA THR A 173 -1.97 -5.16 7.92
C THR A 173 -2.86 -6.40 8.02
N GLY A 174 -2.57 -7.43 7.22
CA GLY A 174 -3.43 -8.59 6.99
C GLY A 174 -4.01 -8.64 5.57
N MET A 175 -3.39 -7.93 4.61
CA MET A 175 -3.55 -8.21 3.17
C MET A 175 -2.94 -9.54 2.79
#